data_AF-A0A847UZJ0-F1
#
_entry.id   AF-A0A847UZJ0-F1
#
_cell.length_a   1.000
_cell.length_b   1.000
_cell.length_c   1.000
_cell.angle_alpha   90.00
_cell.angle_beta   90.00
_cell.angle_gamma   90.00
#
_symmetry.space_group_name_H-M   'P 1'
#
loop_
_entity.id
_entity.type
_entity.pdbx_description
1 polymer ?
#
loop_
_entity_poly.entity_id
_entity_poly.type
_entity_poly.pdbx_seq_one_letter_code
_entity_poly.pdbx_strand_id
1 'polypeptide(L)'
;GQIDEREVQRIVGKLQEAGADAEAQRYVIMQMQKPAETESLVSAAQGQPELAAQVYGASLMAIEVDTAAEKAYMDRLAADLGLPPEVARRIEQMVGMQSA
;
A
#
# COMPACT_ATOMS: atom_id res chain seq x y z
N GLY A 1 -16.18 2.15 -2.62
CA GLY A 1 -16.21 3.56 -3.02
C GLY A 1 -14.93 3.85 -3.74
N GLN A 2 -15.00 3.98 -5.06
CA GLN A 2 -13.84 4.27 -5.91
C GLN A 2 -13.77 5.78 -6.09
N ILE A 3 -12.57 6.33 -5.94
CA ILE A 3 -12.29 7.67 -6.43
C ILE A 3 -12.39 7.59 -7.95
N ASP A 4 -13.32 8.33 -8.55
CA ASP A 4 -13.48 8.32 -10.00
C ASP A 4 -12.43 9.23 -10.69
N GLU A 5 -12.22 9.03 -11.98
CA GLU A 5 -11.22 9.79 -12.75
C GLU A 5 -11.50 11.30 -12.76
N ARG A 6 -12.75 11.72 -12.55
CA ARG A 6 -13.15 13.14 -12.50
C ARG A 6 -12.79 13.75 -11.14
N GLU A 7 -12.85 12.98 -10.06
CA GLU A 7 -12.35 13.37 -8.75
C GLU A 7 -10.83 13.47 -8.73
N VAL A 8 -10.12 12.53 -9.36
CA VAL A 8 -8.66 12.57 -9.53
C VAL A 8 -8.23 13.83 -10.29
N GLN A 9 -8.83 14.11 -11.45
CA GLN A 9 -8.48 15.28 -12.26
C GLN A 9 -8.74 16.60 -11.52
N ARG A 10 -9.82 16.68 -10.74
CA ARG A 10 -10.13 17.87 -9.93
C ARG A 10 -9.10 18.11 -8.83
N ILE A 11 -8.58 17.04 -8.24
CA ILE A 11 -7.57 17.12 -7.17
C ILE A 11 -6.20 17.49 -7.75
N VAL A 12 -5.82 16.90 -8.88
CA VAL A 12 -4.58 17.23 -9.60
C VAL A 12 -4.58 18.68 -10.09
N GLY A 13 -5.71 19.16 -10.64
CA GLY A 13 -5.83 20.55 -11.08
C GLY A 13 -5.65 21.55 -9.93
N LYS A 14 -6.24 21.27 -8.76
CA LYS A 14 -6.05 22.10 -7.56
C LYS A 14 -4.61 22.06 -7.02
N LEU A 15 -3.93 20.92 -7.12
CA LEU A 15 -2.53 20.80 -6.74
C LEU A 15 -1.62 21.63 -7.65
N GLN A 16 -1.90 21.65 -8.94
CA GLN A 16 -1.19 22.49 -9.89
C GLN A 16 -1.41 23.99 -9.61
N GLU A 17 -2.64 24.39 -9.34
CA GLU A 17 -2.99 25.78 -8.95
C GLU A 17 -2.31 26.20 -7.63
N ALA A 18 -2.08 25.26 -6.73
CA ALA A 18 -1.38 25.47 -5.46
C ALA A 18 0.16 25.49 -5.59
N GLY A 19 0.69 25.33 -6.81
CA GLY A 19 2.14 25.35 -7.05
C GLY A 19 2.87 24.05 -6.72
N ALA A 20 2.14 22.93 -6.58
CA ALA A 20 2.77 21.62 -6.42
C ALA A 20 3.55 21.26 -7.68
N ASP A 21 4.79 20.80 -7.48
CA ASP A 21 5.63 20.33 -8.58
C ASP A 21 5.10 19.01 -9.18
N ALA A 22 5.70 18.63 -10.31
CA ALA A 22 5.29 17.43 -11.04
C ALA A 22 5.50 16.14 -10.24
N GLU A 23 6.38 16.13 -9.23
CA GLU A 23 6.66 14.96 -8.39
C GLU A 23 5.59 14.80 -7.32
N ALA A 24 5.22 15.88 -6.64
CA ALA A 24 4.12 15.94 -5.69
C ALA A 24 2.77 15.58 -6.35
N GLN A 25 2.54 16.02 -7.60
CA GLN A 25 1.34 15.65 -8.35
C GLN A 25 1.33 14.14 -8.69
N ARG A 26 2.45 13.59 -9.15
CA ARG A 26 2.60 12.16 -9.45
C ARG A 26 2.45 11.30 -8.20
N TYR A 27 2.98 11.75 -7.07
CA TYR A 27 2.81 11.11 -5.77
C TYR A 27 1.34 11.02 -5.40
N VAL A 28 0.60 12.13 -5.47
CA VAL A 28 -0.84 12.11 -5.14
C VAL A 28 -1.63 11.22 -6.10
N ILE A 29 -1.36 11.27 -7.41
CA ILE A 29 -2.01 10.39 -8.40
C ILE A 29 -1.76 8.91 -8.07
N MET A 30 -0.51 8.55 -7.75
CA MET A 30 -0.16 7.18 -7.38
C MET A 30 -0.88 6.73 -6.10
N GLN A 31 -1.04 7.63 -5.12
CA GLN A 31 -1.78 7.34 -3.89
C GLN A 31 -3.27 7.15 -4.13
N MET A 32 -3.85 7.89 -5.07
CA MET A 32 -5.27 7.78 -5.41
C MET A 32 -5.61 6.49 -6.17
N GLN A 33 -4.63 5.84 -6.78
CA GLN A 33 -4.79 4.62 -7.59
C GLN A 33 -4.64 3.30 -6.78
N LYS A 34 -4.11 3.35 -5.56
CA LYS A 34 -3.74 2.16 -4.76
C LYS A 34 -4.81 1.43 -3.90
N PRO A 35 -6.11 1.77 -3.89
CA PRO A 35 -7.11 0.96 -3.17
C PRO A 35 -7.59 -0.30 -3.93
N ALA A 36 -7.85 -0.18 -5.24
CA ALA A 36 -8.47 -1.26 -6.02
C ALA A 36 -7.50 -2.41 -6.35
N GLU A 37 -6.23 -2.10 -6.56
CA GLU A 37 -5.18 -3.11 -6.82
C GLU A 37 -4.93 -3.97 -5.58
N THR A 38 -4.88 -3.32 -4.41
CA THR A 38 -4.71 -3.99 -3.12
C THR A 38 -5.89 -4.92 -2.82
N GLU A 39 -7.13 -4.45 -2.99
CA GLU A 39 -8.33 -5.27 -2.77
C GLU A 39 -8.38 -6.48 -3.72
N SER A 40 -7.95 -6.32 -4.97
CA SER A 40 -7.91 -7.41 -5.95
C SER A 40 -6.84 -8.46 -5.61
N LEU A 41 -5.65 -8.02 -5.20
CA LEU A 41 -4.57 -8.89 -4.74
C LEU A 41 -4.94 -9.64 -3.47
N VAL A 42 -5.57 -8.94 -2.52
CA VAL A 42 -6.13 -9.52 -1.30
C VAL A 42 -7.17 -10.58 -1.66
N SER A 43 -8.12 -10.26 -2.54
CA SER A 43 -9.16 -11.20 -2.97
C SER A 43 -8.56 -12.44 -3.66
N ALA A 44 -7.51 -12.29 -4.45
CA ALA A 44 -6.83 -13.41 -5.09
C ALA A 44 -6.07 -14.30 -4.08
N ALA A 45 -5.58 -13.73 -2.99
CA ALA A 45 -4.89 -14.42 -1.91
C ALA A 45 -5.84 -15.03 -0.86
N GLN A 46 -7.13 -14.71 -0.88
CA GLN A 46 -8.10 -15.22 0.09
C GLN A 46 -8.13 -16.75 0.11
N GLY A 47 -8.08 -17.32 1.32
CA GLY A 47 -8.08 -18.77 1.53
C GLY A 47 -6.77 -19.47 1.16
N GLN A 48 -5.72 -18.73 0.77
CA GLN A 48 -4.40 -19.26 0.40
C GLN A 48 -3.31 -18.62 1.28
N PRO A 49 -3.02 -19.19 2.47
CA PRO A 49 -2.08 -18.62 3.43
C PRO A 49 -0.67 -18.38 2.87
N GLU A 50 -0.19 -19.28 2.01
CA GLU A 50 1.11 -19.17 1.38
C GLU A 50 1.17 -17.98 0.41
N LEU A 51 0.12 -17.78 -0.39
CA LEU A 51 0.03 -16.67 -1.33
C LEU A 51 -0.11 -15.34 -0.59
N ALA A 52 -0.91 -15.30 0.49
CA ALA A 52 -1.01 -14.13 1.36
C ALA A 52 0.36 -13.72 1.94
N ALA A 53 1.13 -14.69 2.45
CA ALA A 53 2.47 -14.44 2.97
C ALA A 53 3.44 -13.93 1.88
N GLN A 54 3.35 -14.47 0.66
CA GLN A 54 4.16 -14.03 -0.48
C GLN A 54 3.82 -12.61 -0.93
N VAL A 55 2.53 -12.27 -1.04
CA VAL A 55 2.09 -10.92 -1.41
C VAL A 55 2.55 -9.90 -0.37
N TYR A 56 2.41 -10.22 0.92
CA TYR A 56 2.86 -9.35 2.00
C TYR A 56 4.38 -9.16 1.98
N GLY A 57 5.15 -10.24 1.88
CA GLY A 57 6.62 -10.17 1.81
C GLY A 57 7.13 -9.43 0.55
N ALA A 58 6.50 -9.65 -0.60
CA ALA A 58 6.81 -8.91 -1.82
C ALA A 58 6.51 -7.41 -1.67
N SER A 59 5.41 -7.06 -0.99
CA SER A 59 5.05 -5.67 -0.72
C SER A 59 6.06 -4.98 0.21
N LEU A 60 6.55 -5.69 1.23
CA LEU A 60 7.61 -5.20 2.11
C LEU A 60 8.96 -4.99 1.40
N MET A 61 9.27 -5.80 0.39
CA MET A 61 10.48 -5.61 -0.42
C MET A 61 10.33 -4.47 -1.43
N ALA A 62 9.10 -4.20 -1.89
CA ALA A 62 8.82 -3.21 -2.92
C ALA A 62 8.61 -1.79 -2.37
N ILE A 63 8.28 -1.66 -1.08
CA ILE A 63 8.00 -0.39 -0.42
C ILE A 63 9.06 -0.19 0.67
N GLU A 64 9.74 0.95 0.62
CA GLU A 64 10.56 1.42 1.74
C GLU A 64 9.61 1.85 2.86
N VAL A 65 9.58 1.09 3.96
CA VAL A 65 8.69 1.38 5.09
C VAL A 65 9.43 2.27 6.08
N ASP A 66 9.55 3.56 5.76
CA ASP A 66 10.28 4.54 6.56
C ASP A 66 9.35 5.60 7.20
N THR A 67 8.14 5.76 6.68
CA THR A 67 7.12 6.64 7.25
C THR A 67 6.07 5.88 8.08
N ALA A 68 5.47 6.60 9.04
CA ALA A 68 4.33 6.09 9.79
C ALA A 68 3.13 5.73 8.89
N ALA A 69 3.00 6.38 7.72
CA ALA A 69 1.94 6.11 6.76
C ALA A 69 2.15 4.77 6.05
N GLU A 70 3.37 4.43 5.64
CA GLU A 70 3.68 3.13 5.03
C GLU A 70 3.56 2.00 6.03
N LYS A 71 3.96 2.22 7.28
CA LYS A 71 3.73 1.22 8.34
C LYS A 71 2.25 0.92 8.51
N ALA A 72 1.41 1.96 8.60
CA ALA A 72 -0.04 1.79 8.72
C ALA A 72 -0.65 1.08 7.49
N TYR A 73 -0.11 1.34 6.30
CA TYR A 73 -0.51 0.64 5.07
C TYR A 73 -0.13 -0.86 5.12
N MET A 74 1.08 -1.20 5.57
CA MET A 74 1.50 -2.59 5.75
C MET A 74 0.69 -3.33 6.81
N ASP A 75 0.39 -2.70 7.95
CA ASP A 75 -0.45 -3.27 9.00
C ASP A 75 -1.86 -3.59 8.46
N ARG A 76 -2.42 -2.68 7.64
CA ARG A 76 -3.72 -2.89 6.98
C ARG A 76 -3.66 -4.01 5.95
N LEU A 77 -2.61 -4.05 5.13
CA LEU A 77 -2.42 -5.10 4.13
C LEU A 77 -2.35 -6.49 4.77
N ALA A 78 -1.62 -6.64 5.88
CA ALA A 78 -1.56 -7.90 6.62
C ALA A 78 -2.94 -8.35 7.14
N ALA A 79 -3.73 -7.41 7.65
CA ALA A 79 -5.09 -7.66 8.11
C ALA A 79 -6.02 -8.07 6.96
N ASP A 80 -5.97 -7.36 5.84
CA ASP A 80 -6.80 -7.62 4.66
C ASP A 80 -6.45 -9.00 4.04
N LEU A 81 -5.17 -9.38 4.06
CA LEU A 81 -4.69 -10.71 3.65
C LEU A 81 -4.99 -11.84 4.65
N GLY A 82 -5.54 -11.51 5.83
CA GLY A 82 -5.85 -12.49 6.87
C GLY A 82 -4.63 -13.12 7.54
N LEU A 83 -3.47 -12.44 7.52
CA LEU A 83 -2.25 -12.96 8.13
C LEU A 83 -2.31 -12.83 9.66
N PRO A 84 -2.03 -13.92 10.41
CA PRO A 84 -1.88 -13.82 11.86
C PRO A 84 -0.72 -12.86 12.23
N PRO A 85 -0.82 -12.10 13.33
CA PRO A 85 0.22 -11.13 13.72
C PRO A 85 1.62 -11.74 13.85
N GLU A 86 1.70 -12.98 14.34
CA GLU A 86 2.96 -13.71 14.48
C GLU A 86 3.60 -14.06 13.13
N VAL A 87 2.78 -14.31 12.10
CA VAL A 87 3.25 -14.60 10.73
C VAL A 87 3.75 -13.33 10.06
N ALA A 88 3.01 -12.22 10.16
CA ALA A 88 3.42 -10.94 9.62
C ALA A 88 4.77 -10.49 10.20
N ARG A 89 4.93 -10.52 11.53
CA ARG A 89 6.20 -10.20 12.21
C ARG A 89 7.36 -11.06 11.74
N ARG A 90 7.12 -12.36 11.55
CA ARG A 90 8.17 -13.26 11.07
C ARG A 90 8.62 -12.89 9.65
N ILE A 91 7.70 -12.46 8.79
CA ILE A 91 8.01 -12.01 7.44
C ILE A 91 8.79 -10.69 7.48
N GLU A 92 8.38 -9.72 8.30
CA GLU A 92 9.10 -8.46 8.51
C GLU A 92 10.57 -8.71 8.94
N GLN A 93 10.78 -9.64 9.89
CA GLN A 93 12.11 -10.05 10.34
C GLN A 93 12.94 -10.69 9.23
N MET A 94 12.33 -11.52 8.38
CA MET A 94 13.03 -12.18 7.26
C MET A 94 13.45 -11.19 6.17
N VAL A 95 12.65 -10.15 5.93
CA VAL A 95 12.94 -9.09 4.95
C VAL A 95 13.95 -8.07 5.50
N GLY A 96 14.29 -8.13 6.79
CA GLY A 96 15.30 -7.26 7.39
C GLY A 96 14.78 -5.90 7.82
N MET A 97 13.46 -5.76 8.00
CA MET A 97 12.89 -4.63 8.74
C MET A 97 13.23 -4.78 10.22
N GLN A 98 14.49 -4.52 10.59
CA GLN A 98 14.84 -4.28 11.98
C GLN A 98 14.39 -2.88 12.35
N SER A 99 13.50 -2.80 13.34
CA SER A 99 13.18 -1.54 14.02
C SER A 99 14.48 -0.90 14.50
N ALA A 100 14.83 0.26 13.93
CA ALA A 100 15.75 1.19 14.58
C ALA A 100 15.05 1.87 15.77
#